data_AF-A0A0F7ZK71-F1
#
_entry.id   AF-A0A0F7ZK71-F1
#
_cell.length_a   1.000
_cell.length_b   1.000
_cell.length_c   1.000
_cell.angle_alpha   90.00
_cell.angle_beta   90.00
_cell.angle_gamma   90.00
#
_symmetry.space_group_name_H-M   'P 1'
#
loop_
_entity.id
_entity.type
_entity.pdbx_description
1 polymer ?
#
loop_
_entity_poly.entity_id
_entity_poly.type
_entity_poly.pdbx_seq_one_letter_code
_entity_poly.pdbx_strand_id
1 'polypeptide(L)'
;MEENGPNPAEHADETGQLEDARKPPFQQWTRSGYPIVDGKYQDLVKGTIETIEPHERRGAGPPGVALFWYNRKHAGRSGQFSSLAAHGFVNVTEYLVRLGEFFKLKSCKLLSLNITDFAVNIIIATDLSEDDVLARLRQCKLFPT
;
A
#
# COMPACT_ATOMS: atom_id res chain seq x y z
N MET A 1 -55.65 -34.30 -21.87
CA MET A 1 -54.49 -34.77 -21.08
C MET A 1 -53.61 -35.49 -22.07
N GLU A 2 -52.47 -34.98 -22.54
CA GLU A 2 -51.57 -33.96 -22.03
C GLU A 2 -51.10 -33.03 -23.17
N GLU A 3 -51.03 -31.75 -22.85
CA GLU A 3 -50.31 -30.62 -23.47
C GLU A 3 -48.79 -30.78 -23.24
N ASN A 4 -47.82 -30.10 -23.85
CA ASN A 4 -47.67 -29.05 -24.85
C ASN A 4 -46.17 -29.08 -25.28
N GLY A 5 -45.85 -28.57 -26.48
CA GLY A 5 -44.50 -28.51 -27.05
C GLY A 5 -43.50 -27.59 -26.32
N PRO A 6 -42.28 -27.42 -26.87
CA PRO A 6 -41.17 -26.75 -26.19
C PRO A 6 -41.31 -25.23 -26.27
N ASN A 7 -40.89 -24.50 -25.22
CA ASN A 7 -40.58 -23.07 -25.34
C ASN A 7 -39.29 -22.72 -24.56
N PRO A 8 -38.41 -21.87 -25.11
CA PRO A 8 -37.11 -21.51 -24.58
C PRO A 8 -37.15 -20.22 -23.75
N ALA A 9 -35.99 -19.90 -23.19
CA ALA A 9 -35.65 -18.75 -22.34
C ALA A 9 -35.84 -18.99 -20.83
N GLU A 10 -34.73 -19.36 -20.18
CA GLU A 10 -34.22 -18.49 -19.12
C GLU A 10 -32.70 -18.57 -19.09
N HIS A 11 -32.08 -17.46 -19.50
CA HIS A 11 -30.67 -17.18 -19.32
C HIS A 11 -30.37 -17.13 -17.83
N ALA A 12 -29.51 -18.03 -17.35
CA ALA A 12 -28.63 -17.73 -16.24
C ALA A 12 -27.23 -18.08 -16.72
N ASP A 13 -26.53 -17.04 -17.19
CA ASP A 13 -25.10 -17.03 -17.40
C ASP A 13 -24.44 -17.14 -16.01
N GLU A 14 -24.44 -18.35 -15.46
CA GLU A 14 -23.65 -18.70 -14.28
C GLU A 14 -22.21 -18.87 -14.75
N THR A 15 -21.55 -17.77 -15.11
CA THR A 15 -20.09 -17.66 -14.97
C THR A 15 -19.74 -17.65 -13.49
N GLY A 16 -20.07 -18.72 -12.78
CA GLY A 16 -19.41 -19.11 -11.56
C GLY A 16 -17.99 -19.48 -11.95
N GLN A 17 -17.08 -18.51 -11.89
CA GLN A 17 -15.65 -18.79 -11.94
C GLN A 17 -15.38 -19.83 -10.84
N LEU A 18 -15.12 -21.06 -11.27
CA LEU A 18 -14.58 -22.12 -10.43
C LEU A 18 -13.29 -21.60 -9.83
N GLU A 19 -13.36 -21.06 -8.61
CA GLU A 19 -12.18 -20.69 -7.85
C GLU A 19 -11.35 -21.97 -7.65
N ASP A 20 -10.11 -21.92 -8.12
CA ASP A 20 -9.13 -22.99 -8.02
C ASP A 20 -8.88 -23.31 -6.54
N ALA A 21 -9.58 -24.32 -6.02
CA ALA A 21 -9.67 -24.70 -4.60
C ALA A 21 -8.34 -25.20 -3.97
N ARG A 22 -7.19 -24.93 -4.60
CA ARG A 22 -5.87 -25.42 -4.19
C ARG A 22 -5.00 -24.35 -3.52
N LYS A 23 -5.47 -23.11 -3.42
CA LYS A 23 -4.79 -22.05 -2.66
C LYS A 23 -5.75 -21.49 -1.61
N PRO A 24 -5.33 -21.32 -0.34
CA PRO A 24 -6.14 -20.58 0.60
C PRO A 24 -6.44 -19.20 -0.01
N PRO A 25 -7.69 -18.72 0.05
CA PRO A 25 -8.05 -17.45 -0.56
C PRO A 25 -7.17 -16.37 0.08
N PHE A 26 -6.46 -15.61 -0.75
CA PHE A 26 -5.72 -14.45 -0.25
C PHE A 26 -6.73 -13.44 0.28
N GLN A 27 -6.50 -12.93 1.50
CA GLN A 27 -7.30 -11.85 2.05
C GLN A 27 -7.32 -10.67 1.06
N GLN A 28 -8.52 -10.27 0.61
CA GLN A 28 -8.70 -9.12 -0.27
C GLN A 28 -8.71 -7.82 0.53
N TRP A 29 -8.21 -6.75 -0.08
CA TRP A 29 -8.17 -5.42 0.51
C TRP A 29 -8.65 -4.37 -0.48
N THR A 30 -9.26 -3.31 0.04
CA THR A 30 -9.48 -2.06 -0.70
C THR A 30 -8.15 -1.38 -0.96
N ARG A 31 -8.08 -0.52 -1.99
CA ARG A 31 -6.90 0.35 -2.22
C ARG A 31 -6.60 1.26 -1.03
N SER A 32 -7.63 1.66 -0.29
CA SER A 32 -7.50 2.52 0.88
C SER A 32 -6.96 1.79 2.12
N GLY A 33 -6.84 0.46 2.05
CA GLY A 33 -6.21 -0.34 3.10
C GLY A 33 -7.16 -0.96 4.09
N TYR A 34 -8.39 -1.26 3.68
CA TYR A 34 -9.37 -1.97 4.50
C TYR A 34 -9.51 -3.43 4.04
N PRO A 35 -9.45 -4.42 4.96
CA PRO A 35 -9.69 -5.80 4.60
C PRO A 35 -11.15 -6.00 4.19
N ILE A 36 -11.36 -6.82 3.18
CA ILE A 36 -12.67 -7.12 2.61
C ILE A 36 -13.14 -8.48 3.11
N VAL A 37 -14.32 -8.54 3.71
CA VAL A 37 -14.96 -9.77 4.19
C VAL A 37 -16.38 -9.79 3.61
N ASP A 38 -16.74 -10.87 2.91
CA ASP A 38 -18.05 -11.05 2.27
C ASP A 38 -18.49 -9.85 1.39
N GLY A 39 -17.52 -9.28 0.66
CA GLY A 39 -17.75 -8.12 -0.22
C GLY A 39 -17.96 -6.79 0.51
N LYS A 40 -17.64 -6.72 1.80
CA LYS A 40 -17.80 -5.53 2.64
C LYS A 40 -16.49 -5.17 3.35
N TYR A 41 -16.36 -3.91 3.77
CA TYR A 41 -15.24 -3.45 4.59
C TYR A 41 -15.72 -2.47 5.66
N GLN A 42 -14.93 -2.31 6.73
CA GLN A 42 -15.21 -1.32 7.76
C GLN A 42 -14.51 0.00 7.42
N ASP A 43 -15.28 1.05 7.11
CA ASP A 43 -14.77 2.41 7.00
C ASP A 43 -14.56 2.98 8.39
N LEU A 44 -13.32 2.99 8.86
CA LEU A 44 -12.98 3.48 10.20
C LEU A 44 -13.16 5.00 10.36
N VAL A 45 -13.21 5.76 9.27
CA VAL A 45 -13.43 7.22 9.31
C VAL A 45 -14.91 7.52 9.53
N LYS A 46 -15.79 6.80 8.82
CA LYS A 46 -17.24 6.93 8.96
C LYS A 46 -17.82 6.12 10.12
N GLY A 47 -17.10 5.11 10.58
CA GLY A 47 -17.59 4.15 11.57
C GLY A 47 -18.65 3.18 11.02
N THR A 48 -18.71 3.01 9.69
CA THR A 48 -19.74 2.23 9.00
C THR A 48 -19.16 0.97 8.32
N ILE A 49 -20.00 -0.03 8.10
CA ILE A 49 -19.69 -1.15 7.20
C ILE A 49 -20.20 -0.76 5.83
N GLU A 50 -19.28 -0.68 4.87
CA GLU A 50 -19.57 -0.30 3.49
C GLU A 50 -19.50 -1.55 2.60
N THR A 51 -20.36 -1.60 1.59
CA THR A 51 -20.28 -2.63 0.54
C THR A 51 -19.29 -2.17 -0.53
N ILE A 52 -18.45 -3.08 -1.00
CA ILE A 52 -17.52 -2.80 -2.10
C ILE A 52 -18.32 -2.45 -3.35
N GLU A 53 -18.03 -1.28 -3.93
CA GLU A 53 -18.61 -0.89 -5.20
C GLU A 53 -18.14 -1.84 -6.32
N PRO A 54 -19.00 -2.20 -7.30
CA PRO A 54 -18.65 -3.18 -8.33
C PRO A 54 -17.37 -2.85 -9.12
N HIS A 55 -17.03 -1.56 -9.22
CA HIS A 55 -15.89 -1.03 -9.98
C HIS A 55 -14.68 -0.68 -9.10
N GLU A 56 -14.76 -0.89 -7.78
CA GLU A 56 -13.65 -0.63 -6.89
C GLU A 56 -12.52 -1.64 -7.13
N ARG A 57 -11.31 -1.12 -7.35
CA ARG A 57 -10.11 -1.96 -7.52
C ARG A 57 -9.74 -2.58 -6.17
N ARG A 58 -9.64 -3.91 -6.16
CA ARG A 58 -9.26 -4.74 -5.01
C ARG A 58 -7.92 -5.42 -5.27
N GLY A 59 -7.19 -5.74 -4.21
CA GLY A 59 -5.89 -6.41 -4.29
C GLY A 59 -5.75 -7.53 -3.27
N ALA A 60 -4.82 -8.45 -3.56
CA ALA A 60 -4.39 -9.46 -2.59
C ALA A 60 -3.42 -8.82 -1.57
N GLY A 61 -3.73 -8.95 -0.29
CA GLY A 61 -2.93 -8.38 0.79
C GLY A 61 -3.11 -6.87 0.99
N PRO A 62 -2.67 -6.33 2.15
CA PRO A 62 -2.78 -4.90 2.44
C PRO A 62 -2.00 -4.08 1.40
N PRO A 63 -2.48 -2.87 1.05
CA PRO A 63 -1.74 -2.00 0.15
C PRO A 63 -0.35 -1.74 0.70
N GLY A 64 0.62 -2.02 -0.16
CA GLY A 64 2.04 -1.83 0.10
C GLY A 64 2.58 -0.66 -0.71
N VAL A 65 3.55 0.04 -0.14
CA VAL A 65 4.26 1.11 -0.81
C VAL A 65 5.74 0.75 -0.85
N ALA A 66 6.32 0.77 -2.05
CA ALA A 66 7.75 0.67 -2.25
C ALA A 66 8.42 2.00 -1.85
N LEU A 67 9.38 1.93 -0.94
CA LEU A 67 10.01 3.09 -0.33
C LEU A 67 11.44 3.18 -0.81
N PHE A 68 11.81 4.29 -1.44
CA PHE A 68 13.16 4.52 -1.94
C PHE A 68 13.70 5.81 -1.35
N TRP A 69 14.87 5.71 -0.71
CA TRP A 69 15.58 6.83 -0.12
C TRP A 69 16.94 6.96 -0.78
N TYR A 70 17.30 8.16 -1.21
CA TYR A 70 18.58 8.46 -1.85
C TYR A 70 19.23 9.68 -1.23
N ASN A 71 20.52 9.60 -0.93
CA ASN A 71 21.34 10.74 -0.57
C ASN A 71 22.08 11.26 -1.80
N ARG A 72 21.94 12.56 -2.08
CA ARG A 72 22.69 13.24 -3.15
C ARG A 72 23.85 14.07 -2.64
N LYS A 73 24.04 14.16 -1.31
CA LYS A 73 25.21 14.81 -0.74
C LYS A 73 26.37 13.82 -0.70
N HIS A 74 27.47 14.18 -1.34
CA HIS A 74 28.72 13.42 -1.28
C HIS A 74 29.70 14.19 -0.38
N ALA A 75 29.88 13.73 0.86
CA ALA A 75 30.78 14.37 1.83
C ALA A 75 32.19 13.77 1.82
N GLY A 76 32.43 12.73 1.00
CA GLY A 76 33.75 12.09 0.89
C GLY A 76 34.19 11.30 2.13
N ARG A 77 33.26 11.04 3.05
CA ARG A 77 33.50 10.28 4.29
C ARG A 77 32.99 8.84 4.16
N SER A 78 33.71 7.89 4.76
CA SER A 78 33.26 6.50 4.82
C SER A 78 32.00 6.35 5.69
N GLY A 79 31.12 5.41 5.32
CA GLY A 79 29.90 5.11 6.07
C GLY A 79 28.77 6.14 5.93
N GLN A 80 28.89 7.12 5.02
CA GLN A 80 27.78 8.02 4.71
C GLN A 80 26.63 7.26 4.05
N PHE A 81 25.41 7.55 4.49
CA PHE A 81 24.19 7.03 3.87
C PHE A 81 24.18 7.31 2.36
N SER A 82 23.96 6.28 1.54
CA SER A 82 23.89 6.40 0.07
C SER A 82 22.46 6.21 -0.43
N SER A 83 21.87 5.05 -0.19
CA SER A 83 20.50 4.72 -0.57
C SER A 83 19.92 3.58 0.25
N LEU A 84 18.60 3.58 0.44
CA LEU A 84 17.86 2.51 1.09
C LEU A 84 16.59 2.21 0.29
N ALA A 85 16.21 0.93 0.27
CA ALA A 85 14.94 0.47 -0.29
C ALA A 85 14.21 -0.42 0.73
N ALA A 86 12.90 -0.24 0.84
CA ALA A 86 12.04 -1.10 1.66
C ALA A 86 10.65 -1.23 1.05
N HIS A 87 9.88 -2.14 1.64
CA HIS A 87 8.45 -2.23 1.42
C HIS A 87 7.73 -1.92 2.73
N GLY A 88 6.77 -0.99 2.69
CA GLY A 88 5.95 -0.63 3.84
C GLY A 88 4.50 -1.02 3.61
N PHE A 89 3.88 -1.72 4.57
CA PHE A 89 2.43 -1.94 4.60
C PHE A 89 1.75 -0.76 5.28
N VAL A 90 1.68 0.37 4.56
CA VAL A 90 1.17 1.63 5.06
C VAL A 90 0.52 2.39 3.91
N ASN A 91 -0.57 3.10 4.18
CA ASN A 91 -1.16 3.94 3.16
C ASN A 91 -0.26 5.16 2.89
N VAL A 92 -0.28 5.70 1.66
CA VAL A 92 0.58 6.82 1.23
C VAL A 92 0.35 8.10 2.06
N THR A 93 -0.90 8.42 2.38
CA THR A 93 -1.25 9.59 3.21
C THR A 93 -0.65 9.46 4.61
N GLU A 94 -0.76 8.31 5.25
CA GLU A 94 -0.16 8.05 6.55
C GLU A 94 1.38 8.11 6.47
N TYR A 95 1.97 7.57 5.40
CA TYR A 95 3.40 7.67 5.15
C TYR A 95 3.87 9.13 5.06
N LEU A 96 3.11 9.98 4.36
CA LEU A 96 3.41 11.40 4.22
C LEU A 96 3.34 12.17 5.54
N VAL A 97 2.37 11.86 6.39
CA VAL A 97 2.28 12.47 7.73
C VAL A 97 3.53 12.14 8.54
N ARG A 98 3.93 10.86 8.56
CA ARG A 98 5.16 10.41 9.24
C ARG A 98 6.42 11.04 8.65
N LEU A 99 6.44 11.24 7.33
CA LEU A 99 7.54 11.88 6.62
C LEU A 99 7.69 13.35 7.04
N GLY A 100 6.56 14.05 7.23
CA GLY A 100 6.54 15.40 7.79
C GLY A 100 7.19 15.46 9.17
N GLU A 101 6.86 14.53 10.07
CA GLU A 101 7.47 14.45 11.41
C GLU A 101 8.98 14.19 11.34
N PHE A 102 9.42 13.33 10.43
CA PHE A 102 10.84 13.06 10.22
C PHE A 102 11.63 14.32 9.82
N PHE A 103 11.09 15.16 8.93
CA PHE A 103 11.77 16.39 8.52
C PHE A 103 11.78 17.47 9.62
N LYS A 104 10.88 17.42 10.61
CA LYS A 104 10.96 18.30 11.79
C LYS A 104 12.22 18.03 12.64
N LEU A 105 12.84 16.87 12.53
CA LEU A 105 14.11 16.56 13.18
C LEU A 105 15.30 17.37 12.62
N LYS A 106 15.11 18.10 11.51
CA LYS A 106 16.12 18.96 10.86
C LYS A 106 17.47 18.27 10.58
N SER A 107 17.46 16.95 10.44
CA SER A 107 18.68 16.13 10.33
C SER A 107 19.10 15.89 8.88
N CYS A 108 18.26 16.27 7.93
CA CYS A 108 18.52 16.22 6.50
C CYS A 108 17.70 17.29 5.78
N LYS A 109 18.09 17.60 4.55
CA LYS A 109 17.35 18.49 3.65
C LYS A 109 16.64 17.66 2.60
N LEU A 110 15.32 17.82 2.46
CA LEU A 110 14.58 17.27 1.33
C LEU A 110 14.98 18.01 0.04
N LEU A 111 15.36 17.25 -0.98
CA LEU A 111 15.68 17.77 -2.32
C LEU A 111 14.56 17.48 -3.31
N SER A 112 13.99 16.28 -3.27
CA SER A 112 12.90 15.87 -4.15
C SER A 112 12.05 14.78 -3.49
N LEU A 113 10.75 14.81 -3.79
CA LEU A 113 9.75 13.85 -3.33
C LEU A 113 8.86 13.50 -4.51
N ASN A 114 8.85 12.23 -4.91
CA ASN A 114 7.94 11.71 -5.94
C ASN A 114 7.08 10.59 -5.35
N ILE A 115 5.77 10.66 -5.57
CA ILE A 115 4.78 9.82 -4.90
C ILE A 115 3.79 9.29 -5.92
N THR A 116 3.51 8.01 -5.79
CA THR A 116 2.42 7.30 -6.46
C THR A 116 1.67 6.47 -5.42
N ASP A 117 0.54 5.87 -5.81
CA ASP A 117 -0.20 4.94 -4.95
C ASP A 117 0.65 3.76 -4.45
N PHE A 118 1.73 3.42 -5.14
CA PHE A 118 2.51 2.21 -4.92
C PHE A 118 3.96 2.46 -4.55
N ALA A 119 4.46 3.68 -4.68
CA ALA A 119 5.85 3.99 -4.46
C ALA A 119 6.07 5.42 -4.00
N VAL A 120 7.01 5.59 -3.07
CA VAL A 120 7.49 6.88 -2.57
C VAL A 120 9.00 6.92 -2.78
N ASN A 121 9.45 7.90 -3.56
CA ASN A 121 10.86 8.16 -3.85
C ASN A 121 11.28 9.47 -3.19
N ILE A 122 12.26 9.39 -2.31
CA ILE A 122 12.73 10.49 -1.47
C ILE A 122 14.20 10.72 -1.74
N ILE A 123 14.52 11.94 -2.17
CA ILE A 123 15.89 12.37 -2.40
C ILE A 123 16.23 13.42 -1.35
N ILE A 124 17.25 13.16 -0.55
CA ILE A 124 17.72 14.04 0.52
C ILE A 124 19.19 14.42 0.33
N ALA A 125 19.60 15.45 1.07
CA ALA A 125 20.99 15.76 1.35
C ALA A 125 21.24 15.61 2.85
N THR A 126 22.19 14.76 3.23
CA THR A 126 22.59 14.58 4.64
C THR A 126 24.04 14.13 4.79
N ASP A 127 24.66 14.53 5.91
CA ASP A 127 25.93 14.01 6.40
C ASP A 127 25.74 12.92 7.46
N LEU A 128 24.58 12.27 7.50
CA LEU A 128 24.34 11.17 8.44
C LEU A 128 24.86 9.84 7.90
N SER A 129 25.29 8.97 8.82
CA SER A 129 25.63 7.59 8.49
C SER A 129 24.37 6.81 8.10
N GLU A 130 24.54 5.65 7.48
CA GLU A 130 23.40 4.77 7.19
C GLU A 130 22.65 4.35 8.46
N ASP A 131 23.39 3.99 9.52
CA ASP A 131 22.83 3.60 10.81
C ASP A 131 22.02 4.74 11.45
N ASP A 132 22.55 5.97 11.41
CA ASP A 132 21.85 7.15 11.95
C ASP A 132 20.56 7.45 11.16
N VAL A 133 20.59 7.29 9.83
CA VAL A 133 19.40 7.46 9.00
C VAL A 133 18.37 6.38 9.33
N LEU A 134 18.77 5.10 9.38
CA LEU A 134 17.89 3.99 9.73
C LEU A 134 17.25 4.16 11.10
N ALA A 135 18.04 4.55 12.12
CA ALA A 135 17.54 4.78 13.47
C ALA A 135 16.44 5.86 13.48
N ARG A 136 16.65 6.97 12.76
CA ARG A 136 15.65 8.06 12.65
C ARG A 136 14.43 7.65 11.84
N LEU A 137 14.61 6.91 10.75
CA LEU A 137 13.49 6.41 9.96
C LEU A 137 12.62 5.45 10.77
N ARG A 138 13.23 4.56 11.56
CA ARG A 138 12.51 3.66 12.48
C ARG A 138 11.81 4.42 13.59
N GLN A 139 12.44 5.44 14.17
CA GLN A 139 11.81 6.34 15.17
C GLN A 139 10.52 6.96 14.63
N CYS A 140 10.50 7.36 13.35
CA CYS A 140 9.33 7.94 12.69
C CYS A 140 8.41 6.89 12.03
N LYS A 141 8.67 5.59 12.21
CA LYS A 141 7.91 4.49 11.58
C LYS A 141 7.85 4.61 10.05
N LEU A 142 8.94 5.08 9.44
CA LEU A 142 9.12 5.25 7.99
C LEU A 142 9.90 4.12 7.33
N PHE A 143 10.45 3.22 8.13
CA PHE A 143 11.14 2.02 7.68
C PHE A 143 10.73 0.87 8.60
N PRO A 144 10.54 -0.35 8.07
CA PRO A 144 10.26 -1.51 8.89
C PRO A 144 11.38 -1.72 9.93
N THR A 145 10.97 -2.12 11.14
CA THR A 145 11.87 -2.48 12.24
C THR A 145 12.62 -3.76 11.93
#